data_AF-A4HPX3-F1
#
_entry.id   AF-A4HPX3-F1
#
_cell.length_a   1.000
_cell.length_b   1.000
_cell.length_c   1.000
_cell.angle_alpha   90.00
_cell.angle_beta   90.00
_cell.angle_gamma   90.00
#
_symmetry.space_group_name_H-M   'P 1'
#
loop_
_entity.id
_entity.type
_entity.pdbx_description
1 polymer ?
#
loop_
_entity_poly.entity_id
_entity_poly.type
_entity_poly.pdbx_seq_one_letter_code
_entity_poly.pdbx_strand_id
1 'polypeptide(L)'
;MGHGGMRVCYEVEDVDEEGAGTPMVAKMFRRNISDVVEKDYFNEGKAQCMCEEFANNFNRIHLTNVNKPNISFLQCYVVRIPRKSIPDAYQNKRTGFFSYKTQDTHEVMFVMEPMLSGRFTKYNSNYGEIYREDKKAALSSTEAKRRTQIFEAAEAFSHFTLVESGGSMLVCDLQGVNDFLTDPQIHTEDGKGLGMGNMGQEGIDKWIEKHDCNDICRALGLQPLSGIVTNSKEPKKAENPYLGLRAKLKRQNPVRLRDLVPLPKPLEEMTDAERIEYALKVSQLTD
;
A
#
# COMPACT_ATOMS: atom_id res chain seq x y z
N MET A 1 4.98 13.50 -17.43
CA MET A 1 5.06 12.06 -17.83
C MET A 1 6.20 11.39 -17.08
N GLY A 2 5.92 10.40 -16.24
CA GLY A 2 6.91 9.67 -15.43
C GLY A 2 6.99 8.19 -15.80
N HIS A 3 8.11 7.53 -15.50
CA HIS A 3 8.30 6.10 -15.73
C HIS A 3 8.80 5.40 -14.46
N GLY A 4 8.03 4.44 -13.96
CA GLY A 4 8.47 3.48 -12.94
C GLY A 4 8.98 2.18 -13.57
N GLY A 5 9.28 1.18 -12.74
CA GLY A 5 9.69 -0.15 -13.23
C GLY A 5 8.65 -0.76 -14.16
N MET A 6 7.39 -0.80 -13.71
CA MET A 6 6.27 -1.44 -14.43
C MET A 6 5.25 -0.48 -15.03
N ARG A 7 5.22 0.79 -14.60
CA ARG A 7 4.14 1.72 -14.98
C ARG A 7 4.66 2.97 -15.69
N VAL A 8 3.79 3.53 -16.52
CA VAL A 8 3.90 4.89 -17.05
C VAL A 8 2.88 5.76 -16.34
N CYS A 9 3.25 7.01 -16.04
CA CYS A 9 2.41 7.97 -15.37
C CYS A 9 2.08 9.12 -16.32
N TYR A 10 0.79 9.42 -16.44
CA TYR A 10 0.26 10.59 -17.13
C TYR A 10 -0.32 11.55 -16.09
N GLU A 11 -0.06 12.83 -16.27
CA GLU A 11 -0.79 13.87 -15.56
C GLU A 11 -2.19 13.95 -16.16
N VAL A 12 -3.20 13.91 -15.30
CA VAL A 12 -4.61 14.05 -15.65
C VAL A 12 -5.27 14.96 -14.64
N GLU A 13 -6.48 15.42 -14.93
CA GLU A 13 -7.26 16.27 -14.05
C GLU A 13 -8.60 15.60 -13.78
N ASP A 14 -8.96 15.47 -12.50
CA ASP A 14 -10.29 15.05 -12.10
C ASP A 14 -11.16 16.30 -11.99
N VAL A 15 -12.17 16.41 -12.85
CA VAL A 15 -12.99 17.60 -13.02
C VAL A 15 -14.36 17.35 -12.41
N ASP A 16 -14.75 18.16 -11.44
CA ASP A 16 -16.07 18.05 -10.79
C ASP A 16 -17.20 18.65 -11.65
N GLU A 17 -18.44 18.57 -11.15
CA GLU A 17 -19.63 19.08 -11.84
C GLU A 17 -19.61 20.60 -12.05
N GLU A 18 -18.85 21.34 -11.24
CA GLU A 18 -18.68 22.80 -11.33
C GLU A 18 -17.53 23.18 -12.27
N GLY A 19 -16.76 22.20 -12.76
CA GLY A 19 -15.62 22.39 -13.63
C GLY A 19 -14.32 22.69 -12.89
N ALA A 20 -14.29 22.55 -11.55
CA ALA A 20 -13.06 22.66 -10.80
C ALA A 20 -12.22 21.38 -10.96
N GLY A 21 -10.95 21.57 -11.29
CA GLY A 21 -10.02 20.48 -11.57
C GLY A 21 -9.08 20.19 -10.40
N THR A 22 -8.95 18.90 -10.06
CA THR A 22 -7.95 18.41 -9.11
C THR A 22 -6.80 17.74 -9.88
N PRO A 23 -5.54 18.14 -9.67
CA PRO A 23 -4.40 17.48 -10.31
C PRO A 23 -4.21 16.03 -9.84
N MET A 24 -4.25 15.11 -10.79
CA MET A 24 -4.13 13.67 -10.56
C MET A 24 -3.02 13.05 -11.42
N VAL A 25 -2.67 11.81 -11.09
CA VAL A 25 -1.79 10.97 -11.88
C VAL A 25 -2.54 9.70 -12.27
N ALA A 26 -2.61 9.43 -13.57
CA ALA A 26 -3.07 8.17 -14.14
C ALA A 26 -1.89 7.23 -14.39
N LYS A 27 -1.95 6.03 -13.82
CA LYS A 27 -0.91 5.00 -13.89
C LYS A 27 -1.38 3.83 -14.73
N MET A 28 -0.61 3.53 -15.76
CA MET A 28 -0.86 2.45 -16.70
C MET A 28 0.31 1.49 -16.73
N PHE A 29 0.07 0.19 -16.94
CA PHE A 29 1.17 -0.76 -17.17
C PHE A 29 1.94 -0.39 -18.45
N ARG A 30 3.27 -0.55 -18.41
CA ARG A 30 4.13 -0.31 -19.57
C ARG A 30 3.85 -1.37 -20.64
N ARG A 31 4.09 -1.00 -21.91
CA ARG A 31 3.84 -1.88 -23.06
C ARG A 31 4.69 -3.15 -23.10
N ASN A 32 5.81 -3.16 -22.38
CA ASN A 32 6.69 -4.33 -22.29
C ASN A 32 6.21 -5.34 -21.24
N ILE A 33 5.16 -5.03 -20.48
CA ILE A 33 4.49 -5.99 -19.61
C ILE A 33 3.46 -6.72 -20.46
N SER A 34 3.60 -8.04 -20.57
CA SER A 34 2.66 -8.90 -21.30
C SER A 34 1.45 -9.23 -20.44
N ASP A 35 0.38 -9.71 -21.08
CA ASP A 35 -0.76 -10.34 -20.43
C ASP A 35 -1.51 -9.47 -19.41
N VAL A 36 -1.41 -8.13 -19.57
CA VAL A 36 -2.12 -7.16 -18.73
C VAL A 36 -3.62 -7.23 -19.03
N VAL A 37 -4.40 -7.64 -18.03
CA VAL A 37 -5.86 -7.78 -18.09
C VAL A 37 -6.55 -6.80 -17.13
N GLU A 38 -7.87 -6.66 -17.21
CA GLU A 38 -8.61 -5.74 -16.34
C GLU A 38 -8.37 -6.01 -14.85
N LYS A 39 -8.34 -7.30 -14.48
CA LYS A 39 -8.13 -7.76 -13.11
C LYS A 39 -6.84 -7.20 -12.49
N ASP A 40 -5.80 -6.95 -13.28
CA ASP A 40 -4.52 -6.46 -12.76
C ASP A 40 -4.62 -5.05 -12.20
N TYR A 41 -5.37 -4.16 -12.87
CA TYR A 41 -5.62 -2.81 -12.36
C TYR A 41 -6.45 -2.82 -11.07
N PHE A 42 -7.43 -3.73 -10.97
CA PHE A 42 -8.18 -3.92 -9.73
C PHE A 42 -7.30 -4.49 -8.60
N ASN A 43 -6.37 -5.38 -8.91
CA ASN A 43 -5.42 -5.89 -7.92
C ASN A 43 -4.50 -4.77 -7.38
N GLU A 44 -4.02 -3.87 -8.25
CA GLU A 44 -3.22 -2.71 -7.84
C GLU A 44 -3.99 -1.78 -6.90
N GLY A 45 -5.21 -1.38 -7.29
CA GLY A 45 -6.06 -0.54 -6.45
C GLY A 45 -6.40 -1.21 -5.12
N LYS A 46 -6.71 -2.52 -5.14
CA LYS A 46 -6.97 -3.30 -3.93
C LYS A 46 -5.75 -3.34 -3.01
N ALA A 47 -4.55 -3.55 -3.53
CA ALA A 47 -3.33 -3.57 -2.73
C ALA A 47 -3.10 -2.23 -2.02
N GLN A 48 -3.25 -1.11 -2.73
CA GLN A 48 -3.11 0.22 -2.14
C GLN A 48 -4.14 0.49 -1.03
N CYS A 49 -5.41 0.13 -1.24
CA CYS A 49 -6.45 0.22 -0.21
C CYS A 49 -6.16 -0.65 1.02
N MET A 50 -5.65 -1.87 0.83
CA MET A 50 -5.27 -2.76 1.94
C MET A 50 -4.11 -2.18 2.76
N CYS A 51 -3.13 -1.57 2.10
CA CYS A 51 -2.00 -0.92 2.77
C CYS A 51 -2.46 0.25 3.65
N GLU A 52 -3.50 0.98 3.23
CA GLU A 52 -4.08 2.05 4.04
C GLU A 52 -4.72 1.52 5.33
N GLU A 53 -5.40 0.36 5.31
CA GLU A 53 -5.91 -0.23 6.55
C GLU A 53 -4.79 -0.69 7.50
N PHE A 54 -3.70 -1.25 6.97
CA PHE A 54 -2.51 -1.53 7.77
C PHE A 54 -1.92 -0.24 8.36
N ALA A 55 -1.79 0.83 7.57
CA ALA A 55 -1.26 2.12 8.00
C ALA A 55 -2.12 2.70 9.13
N ASN A 56 -3.44 2.61 9.00
CA ASN A 56 -4.38 3.01 10.03
C ASN A 56 -4.21 2.22 11.34
N ASN A 57 -3.87 0.93 11.30
CA ASN A 57 -3.56 0.16 12.50
C ASN A 57 -2.21 0.55 13.11
N PHE A 58 -1.20 0.76 12.27
CA PHE A 58 0.14 1.18 12.69
C PHE A 58 0.14 2.57 13.35
N ASN A 59 -0.62 3.52 12.80
CA ASN A 59 -0.70 4.90 13.29
C ASN A 59 -1.36 4.98 14.68
N ARG A 60 -2.33 4.10 14.98
CA ARG A 60 -3.07 4.08 16.26
C ARG A 60 -2.21 3.76 17.47
N ILE A 61 -1.12 3.02 17.28
CA ILE A 61 -0.22 2.69 18.39
C ILE A 61 0.62 3.92 18.69
N HIS A 62 0.28 4.63 19.77
CA HIS A 62 1.00 5.83 20.18
C HIS A 62 2.22 5.44 21.01
N LEU A 63 3.39 5.95 20.62
CA LEU A 63 4.65 5.70 21.31
C LEU A 63 5.13 6.97 22.00
N THR A 64 5.42 6.89 23.31
CA THR A 64 5.87 8.05 24.10
C THR A 64 7.37 8.25 24.09
N ASN A 65 8.14 7.18 23.83
CA ASN A 65 9.60 7.17 24.02
C ASN A 65 10.38 7.30 22.71
N VAL A 66 9.72 7.20 21.56
CA VAL A 66 10.32 7.29 20.22
C VAL A 66 9.39 8.08 19.33
N ASN A 67 9.93 8.97 18.50
CA ASN A 67 9.15 9.67 17.48
C ASN A 67 8.77 8.70 16.35
N LYS A 68 7.51 8.28 16.31
CA LYS A 68 6.93 7.50 15.21
C LYS A 68 5.98 8.40 14.42
N PRO A 69 6.41 8.92 13.24
CA PRO A 69 5.49 9.66 12.38
C PRO A 69 4.36 8.74 11.90
N ASN A 70 3.19 9.33 11.68
CA ASN A 70 2.13 8.65 10.95
C ASN A 70 2.51 8.55 9.48
N ILE A 71 2.04 7.49 8.83
CA ILE A 71 2.15 7.30 7.38
C ILE A 71 0.76 7.08 6.81
N SER A 72 0.51 7.51 5.58
CA SER A 72 -0.77 7.30 4.90
C SER A 72 -0.52 6.90 3.45
N PHE A 73 -1.35 6.04 2.90
CA PHE A 73 -1.35 5.74 1.48
C PHE A 73 -2.36 6.62 0.77
N LEU A 74 -2.00 7.09 -0.43
CA LEU A 74 -2.92 7.85 -1.25
C LEU A 74 -4.17 7.03 -1.57
N GLN A 75 -5.33 7.67 -1.50
CA GLN A 75 -6.54 7.11 -2.08
C GLN A 75 -6.37 6.98 -3.59
N CYS A 76 -6.85 5.88 -4.16
CA CYS A 76 -6.81 5.66 -5.59
C CYS A 76 -8.14 5.13 -6.14
N TYR A 77 -8.31 5.30 -7.45
CA TYR A 77 -9.47 4.85 -8.20
C TYR A 77 -9.03 4.00 -9.38
N VAL A 78 -9.71 2.89 -9.63
CA VAL A 78 -9.53 2.14 -10.87
C VAL A 78 -10.50 2.69 -11.89
N VAL A 79 -9.98 3.35 -12.92
CA VAL A 79 -10.77 4.03 -13.93
C VAL A 79 -10.76 3.22 -15.21
N ARG A 80 -11.96 2.98 -15.76
CA ARG A 80 -12.17 2.33 -17.04
C ARG A 80 -12.78 3.33 -18.02
N ILE A 81 -12.14 3.52 -19.16
CA ILE A 81 -12.69 4.26 -20.30
C ILE A 81 -13.04 3.25 -21.40
N PRO A 82 -14.35 3.03 -21.65
CA PRO A 82 -14.79 2.16 -22.72
C PRO A 82 -14.28 2.64 -24.08
N ARG A 83 -13.91 1.74 -24.98
CA ARG A 83 -13.35 2.03 -26.30
C ARG A 83 -14.30 2.89 -27.12
N LYS A 84 -15.60 2.62 -26.99
CA LYS A 84 -16.68 3.40 -27.62
C LYS A 84 -16.78 4.86 -27.12
N SER A 85 -16.24 5.14 -25.94
CA SER A 85 -16.20 6.47 -25.34
C SER A 85 -14.92 7.25 -25.70
N ILE A 86 -13.95 6.60 -26.34
CA ILE A 86 -12.72 7.25 -26.82
C ILE A 86 -13.06 8.03 -28.10
N PRO A 87 -12.68 9.31 -28.23
CA PRO A 87 -12.94 10.05 -29.46
C PRO A 87 -12.26 9.40 -30.69
N ASP A 88 -12.94 9.40 -31.83
CA ASP A 88 -12.51 8.69 -33.06
C ASP A 88 -11.06 8.99 -33.48
N ALA A 89 -10.62 10.25 -33.32
CA ALA A 89 -9.26 10.69 -33.62
C ALA A 89 -8.17 9.96 -32.80
N TYR A 90 -8.53 9.37 -31.66
CA TYR A 90 -7.61 8.69 -30.74
C TYR A 90 -7.80 7.17 -30.68
N GLN A 91 -8.96 6.64 -31.11
CA GLN A 91 -9.30 5.21 -30.98
C GLN A 91 -8.25 4.26 -31.58
N ASN A 92 -7.61 4.66 -32.68
CA ASN A 92 -6.63 3.84 -33.43
C ASN A 92 -5.18 4.34 -33.30
N LYS A 93 -4.92 5.30 -32.40
CA LYS A 93 -3.56 5.76 -32.14
C LYS A 93 -2.73 4.62 -31.51
N ARG A 94 -1.47 4.51 -31.93
CA ARG A 94 -0.49 3.56 -31.39
C ARG A 94 0.36 4.14 -30.26
N THR A 95 0.25 5.44 -30.02
CA THR A 95 1.01 6.20 -29.02
C THR A 95 0.09 7.10 -28.20
N GLY A 96 0.58 7.55 -27.03
CA GLY A 96 -0.18 8.40 -26.10
C GLY A 96 -1.16 7.64 -25.21
N PHE A 97 -1.92 8.38 -24.39
CA PHE A 97 -2.78 7.85 -23.32
C PHE A 97 -3.75 6.75 -23.79
N PHE A 98 -4.59 7.03 -24.79
CA PHE A 98 -5.63 6.10 -25.28
C PHE A 98 -5.10 4.86 -26.02
N SER A 99 -3.79 4.76 -26.20
CA SER A 99 -3.17 3.62 -26.88
C SER A 99 -2.68 2.52 -25.93
N TYR A 100 -2.92 2.68 -24.62
CA TYR A 100 -2.75 1.64 -23.60
C TYR A 100 -4.09 0.95 -23.39
N LYS A 101 -4.16 -0.34 -23.68
CA LYS A 101 -5.39 -1.13 -23.64
C LYS A 101 -5.10 -2.48 -23.01
N THR A 102 -6.05 -3.01 -22.27
CA THR A 102 -5.99 -4.38 -21.74
C THR A 102 -6.02 -5.39 -22.88
N GLN A 103 -5.50 -6.59 -22.62
CA GLN A 103 -5.47 -7.67 -23.60
C GLN A 103 -6.79 -8.42 -23.70
N ASP A 104 -7.53 -8.52 -22.60
CA ASP A 104 -8.79 -9.25 -22.48
C ASP A 104 -9.98 -8.45 -23.04
N THR A 105 -10.12 -7.19 -22.66
CA THR A 105 -11.29 -6.37 -23.02
C THR A 105 -11.00 -5.27 -24.04
N HIS A 106 -9.71 -4.99 -24.31
CA HIS A 106 -9.26 -3.88 -25.15
C HIS A 106 -9.74 -2.50 -24.68
N GLU A 107 -10.09 -2.39 -23.40
CA GLU A 107 -10.49 -1.14 -22.76
C GLU A 107 -9.27 -0.38 -22.25
N VAL A 108 -9.40 0.94 -22.12
CA VAL A 108 -8.38 1.78 -21.49
C VAL A 108 -8.63 1.74 -19.98
N MET A 109 -7.68 1.19 -19.23
CA MET A 109 -7.74 1.10 -17.78
C MET A 109 -6.52 1.78 -17.15
N PHE A 110 -6.69 2.43 -16.01
CA PHE A 110 -5.61 3.00 -15.23
C PHE A 110 -5.98 3.12 -13.75
N VAL A 111 -4.97 3.14 -12.89
CA VAL A 111 -5.14 3.56 -11.48
C VAL A 111 -4.91 5.06 -11.41
N MET A 112 -5.84 5.80 -10.85
CA MET A 112 -5.79 7.26 -10.71
C MET A 112 -5.63 7.64 -9.24
N GLU A 113 -4.75 8.58 -8.94
CA GLU A 113 -4.52 9.06 -7.57
C GLU A 113 -4.08 10.54 -7.56
N PRO A 114 -4.14 11.25 -6.41
CA PRO A 114 -3.69 12.63 -6.31
C PRO A 114 -2.23 12.83 -6.72
N MET A 115 -1.94 13.93 -7.41
CA MET A 115 -0.57 14.29 -7.76
C MET A 115 0.19 14.79 -6.52
N LEU A 116 1.25 14.06 -6.13
CA LEU A 116 2.12 14.50 -5.04
C LEU A 116 3.03 15.65 -5.47
N SER A 117 3.03 16.71 -4.67
CA SER A 117 3.99 17.80 -4.78
C SER A 117 5.14 17.60 -3.79
N GLY A 118 6.37 17.54 -4.30
CA GLY A 118 7.58 17.43 -3.49
C GLY A 118 8.55 16.37 -4.01
N ARG A 119 9.57 16.06 -3.20
CA ARG A 119 10.61 15.11 -3.57
C ARG A 119 10.14 13.67 -3.37
N PHE A 120 9.86 12.99 -4.47
CA PHE A 120 9.55 11.57 -4.46
C PHE A 120 10.76 10.76 -3.97
N THR A 121 10.55 9.90 -2.98
CA THR A 121 11.57 9.07 -2.33
C THR A 121 11.09 7.64 -2.25
N LYS A 122 11.97 6.69 -2.59
CA LYS A 122 11.78 5.26 -2.35
C LYS A 122 12.57 4.86 -1.11
N TYR A 123 11.92 4.17 -0.17
CA TYR A 123 12.49 3.82 1.14
C TYR A 123 12.95 2.36 1.19
N ASN A 124 12.19 1.45 0.58
CA ASN A 124 12.59 0.07 0.35
C ASN A 124 12.05 -0.45 -0.99
N SER A 125 12.48 -1.65 -1.41
CA SER A 125 11.98 -2.32 -2.62
C SER A 125 11.14 -3.54 -2.30
N ASN A 126 10.44 -4.06 -3.32
CA ASN A 126 9.78 -5.35 -3.25
C ASN A 126 10.73 -6.57 -3.26
N TYR A 127 12.05 -6.37 -3.24
CA TYR A 127 13.04 -7.46 -3.19
C TYR A 127 14.14 -7.21 -2.14
N GLY A 128 13.73 -6.61 -1.03
CA GLY A 128 14.53 -6.42 0.18
C GLY A 128 15.54 -5.27 0.12
N GLU A 129 15.70 -4.55 -0.99
CA GLU A 129 16.62 -3.40 -0.99
C GLU A 129 16.16 -2.30 -0.04
N ILE A 130 17.11 -1.69 0.66
CA ILE A 130 16.88 -0.66 1.67
C ILE A 130 17.58 0.63 1.24
N TYR A 131 16.84 1.73 1.19
CA TYR A 131 17.33 3.03 0.71
C TYR A 131 17.40 4.06 1.84
N ARG A 132 18.22 3.76 2.87
CA ARG A 132 18.40 4.63 4.05
C ARG A 132 18.92 6.02 3.71
N GLU A 133 19.82 6.12 2.74
CA GLU A 133 20.44 7.38 2.34
C GLU A 133 20.14 7.70 0.87
N ASP A 134 20.08 8.99 0.55
CA ASP A 134 20.11 9.47 -0.83
C ASP A 134 21.29 10.43 -0.99
N LYS A 135 22.48 9.87 -1.23
CA LYS A 135 23.73 10.64 -1.34
C LYS A 135 23.75 11.63 -2.51
N LYS A 136 22.85 11.46 -3.48
CA LYS A 136 22.72 12.36 -4.64
C LYS A 136 21.73 13.49 -4.37
N ALA A 137 20.89 13.36 -3.35
CA ALA A 137 19.99 14.40 -2.94
C ALA A 137 20.74 15.48 -2.15
N ALA A 138 20.87 16.67 -2.74
CA ALA A 138 21.30 17.87 -2.02
C ALA A 138 20.20 18.33 -1.04
N LEU A 139 20.00 17.58 0.05
CA LEU A 139 19.02 17.86 1.09
C LEU A 139 19.60 18.82 2.13
N SER A 140 18.77 19.75 2.61
CA SER A 140 19.06 20.45 3.86
C SER A 140 19.11 19.47 5.03
N SER A 141 19.71 19.88 6.14
CA SER A 141 19.77 19.07 7.37
C SER A 141 18.38 18.67 7.89
N THR A 142 17.40 19.58 7.78
CA THR A 142 16.00 19.34 8.16
C THR A 142 15.33 18.30 7.26
N GLU A 143 15.50 18.42 5.94
CA GLU A 143 14.95 17.45 4.98
C GLU A 143 15.58 16.07 5.15
N ALA A 144 16.89 16.00 5.35
CA ALA A 144 17.60 14.76 5.62
C ALA A 144 17.08 14.09 6.91
N LYS A 145 16.88 14.87 7.98
CA LYS A 145 16.31 14.37 9.24
C LYS A 145 14.89 13.83 9.04
N ARG A 146 14.01 14.57 8.35
CA ARG A 146 12.64 14.12 8.06
C ARG A 146 12.66 12.84 7.23
N ARG A 147 13.49 12.78 6.18
CA ARG A 147 13.63 11.59 5.33
C ARG A 147 14.03 10.37 6.16
N THR A 148 15.01 10.50 7.07
CA THR A 148 15.42 9.41 7.96
C THR A 148 14.27 8.96 8.87
N GLN A 149 13.50 9.89 9.44
CA GLN A 149 12.35 9.54 10.28
C GLN A 149 11.27 8.77 9.51
N ILE A 150 10.95 9.19 8.28
CA ILE A 150 10.00 8.46 7.43
C ILE A 150 10.56 7.11 7.02
N PHE A 151 11.85 7.02 6.69
CA PHE A 151 12.51 5.76 6.37
C PHE A 151 12.39 4.76 7.53
N GLU A 152 12.65 5.18 8.77
CA GLU A 152 12.54 4.32 9.94
C GLU A 152 11.09 3.88 10.19
N ALA A 153 10.12 4.78 9.98
CA ALA A 153 8.71 4.44 10.08
C ALA A 153 8.27 3.46 8.98
N ALA A 154 8.77 3.62 7.74
CA ALA A 154 8.50 2.73 6.62
C ALA A 154 9.04 1.32 6.88
N GLU A 155 10.29 1.20 7.33
CA GLU A 155 10.87 -0.10 7.70
C GLU A 155 10.13 -0.78 8.86
N ALA A 156 9.76 -0.01 9.89
CA ALA A 156 8.98 -0.53 11.01
C ALA A 156 7.56 -0.90 10.61
N PHE A 157 6.98 -0.19 9.65
CA PHE A 157 5.67 -0.48 9.09
C PHE A 157 5.66 -1.81 8.33
N SER A 158 6.64 -2.04 7.45
CA SER A 158 6.80 -3.34 6.77
C SER A 158 6.87 -4.49 7.78
N HIS A 159 7.70 -4.37 8.82
CA HIS A 159 7.77 -5.36 9.91
C HIS A 159 6.39 -5.54 10.59
N PHE A 160 5.76 -4.42 10.96
CA PHE A 160 4.46 -4.43 11.61
C PHE A 160 3.42 -5.18 10.77
N THR A 161 3.37 -4.97 9.45
CA THR A 161 2.37 -5.65 8.58
C THR A 161 2.56 -7.17 8.56
N LEU A 162 3.81 -7.65 8.56
CA LEU A 162 4.13 -9.07 8.63
C LEU A 162 3.66 -9.70 9.93
N VAL A 163 3.88 -9.02 11.06
CA VAL A 163 3.41 -9.50 12.36
C VAL A 163 1.90 -9.37 12.50
N GLU A 164 1.31 -8.25 12.08
CA GLU A 164 -0.13 -7.99 12.19
C GLU A 164 -0.95 -8.98 11.33
N SER A 165 -0.44 -9.39 10.18
CA SER A 165 -1.04 -10.42 9.34
C SER A 165 -0.87 -11.84 9.90
N GLY A 166 0.05 -12.04 10.85
CA GLY A 166 0.39 -13.37 11.37
C GLY A 166 1.36 -14.14 10.48
N GLY A 167 2.18 -13.43 9.70
CA GLY A 167 3.18 -13.98 8.77
C GLY A 167 2.68 -14.08 7.33
N SER A 168 1.39 -13.87 7.07
CA SER A 168 0.78 -14.19 5.78
C SER A 168 0.94 -13.09 4.72
N MET A 169 1.24 -11.86 5.14
CA MET A 169 1.36 -10.69 4.24
C MET A 169 2.47 -9.75 4.68
N LEU A 170 3.26 -9.25 3.73
CA LEU A 170 4.26 -8.21 3.92
C LEU A 170 3.96 -7.04 2.98
N VAL A 171 3.84 -5.83 3.53
CA VAL A 171 3.81 -4.60 2.72
C VAL A 171 5.24 -4.09 2.52
N CYS A 172 5.62 -3.83 1.28
CA CYS A 172 6.94 -3.34 0.87
C CYS A 172 6.81 -2.39 -0.34
N ASP A 173 7.93 -2.07 -0.99
CA ASP A 173 8.03 -1.05 -2.05
C ASP A 173 7.54 0.34 -1.60
N LEU A 174 7.83 0.70 -0.34
CA LEU A 174 7.35 1.92 0.28
C LEU A 174 8.03 3.14 -0.35
N GLN A 175 7.22 4.00 -0.96
CA GLN A 175 7.68 5.17 -1.72
C GLN A 175 6.62 6.26 -1.74
N GLY A 176 7.03 7.51 -1.91
CA GLY A 176 6.13 8.65 -1.95
C GLY A 176 6.81 9.96 -1.60
N VAL A 177 6.07 10.92 -1.06
CA VAL A 177 6.58 12.21 -0.62
C VAL A 177 6.37 12.34 0.88
N ASN A 178 7.45 12.23 1.64
CA ASN A 178 7.42 12.17 3.10
C ASN A 178 6.45 11.06 3.58
N ASP A 179 5.53 11.41 4.47
CA ASP A 179 4.52 10.55 5.09
C ASP A 179 3.35 10.15 4.19
N PHE A 180 3.25 10.71 2.96
CA PHE A 180 2.29 10.29 1.95
C PHE A 180 2.92 9.29 1.00
N LEU A 181 2.53 8.02 1.14
CA LEU A 181 3.01 6.89 0.38
C LEU A 181 2.05 6.53 -0.75
N THR A 182 2.56 5.90 -1.79
CA THR A 182 1.80 5.45 -2.96
C THR A 182 2.46 4.21 -3.55
N ASP A 183 1.73 3.46 -4.37
CA ASP A 183 2.27 2.35 -5.13
C ASP A 183 2.98 1.28 -4.28
N PRO A 184 2.39 0.83 -3.16
CA PRO A 184 3.00 -0.26 -2.39
C PRO A 184 2.92 -1.58 -3.15
N GLN A 185 3.77 -2.53 -2.75
CA GLN A 185 3.63 -3.94 -3.08
C GLN A 185 3.24 -4.73 -1.84
N ILE A 186 2.39 -5.75 -2.01
CA ILE A 186 2.12 -6.75 -0.98
C ILE A 186 2.64 -8.10 -1.46
N HIS A 187 3.47 -8.75 -0.65
CA HIS A 187 3.77 -10.17 -0.79
C HIS A 187 2.83 -10.99 0.08
N THR A 188 2.29 -12.08 -0.45
CA THR A 188 1.46 -13.04 0.32
C THR A 188 2.23 -14.35 0.50
N GLU A 189 2.04 -15.08 1.59
CA GLU A 189 2.75 -16.36 1.79
C GLU A 189 2.55 -17.36 0.64
N ASP A 190 1.38 -17.32 -0.01
CA ASP A 190 1.00 -18.22 -1.11
C ASP A 190 1.35 -17.68 -2.51
N GLY A 191 1.88 -16.45 -2.60
CA GLY A 191 2.22 -15.77 -3.85
C GLY A 191 1.04 -15.47 -4.79
N LYS A 192 -0.20 -15.45 -4.27
CA LYS A 192 -1.40 -15.24 -5.10
C LYS A 192 -2.03 -13.86 -4.88
N GLY A 193 -2.42 -13.24 -5.99
CA GLY A 193 -3.15 -11.96 -6.00
C GLY A 193 -2.27 -10.75 -5.65
N LEU A 194 -2.91 -9.58 -5.49
CA LEU A 194 -2.29 -8.32 -5.07
C LEU A 194 -1.17 -7.80 -6.00
N GLY A 195 -1.29 -8.08 -7.29
CA GLY A 195 -0.47 -7.49 -8.35
C GLY A 195 0.64 -8.41 -8.85
N MET A 196 1.21 -8.07 -10.01
CA MET A 196 2.25 -8.89 -10.66
C MET A 196 3.61 -8.85 -9.94
N GLY A 197 3.80 -7.88 -9.03
CA GLY A 197 5.01 -7.78 -8.22
C GLY A 197 4.99 -8.60 -6.94
N ASN A 198 3.92 -9.38 -6.68
CA ASN A 198 3.86 -10.32 -5.56
C ASN A 198 4.78 -11.51 -5.83
N MET A 199 5.89 -11.59 -5.08
CA MET A 199 6.91 -12.62 -5.20
C MET A 199 6.76 -13.71 -4.12
N GLY A 200 5.61 -13.78 -3.47
CA GLY A 200 5.31 -14.81 -2.50
C GLY A 200 6.23 -14.80 -1.28
N GLN A 201 6.46 -16.00 -0.74
CA GLN A 201 7.39 -16.22 0.36
C GLN A 201 8.83 -15.79 0.04
N GLU A 202 9.27 -15.90 -1.22
CA GLU A 202 10.63 -15.47 -1.61
C GLU A 202 10.83 -13.96 -1.40
N GLY A 203 9.85 -13.15 -1.77
CA GLY A 203 9.87 -11.71 -1.52
C GLY A 203 9.87 -11.37 -0.02
N ILE A 204 9.13 -12.14 0.79
CA ILE A 204 9.11 -12.02 2.25
C ILE A 204 10.50 -12.34 2.83
N ASP A 205 11.07 -13.48 2.44
CA ASP A 205 12.38 -13.94 2.92
C ASP A 205 13.49 -12.94 2.58
N LYS A 206 13.47 -12.39 1.37
CA LYS A 206 14.43 -11.36 0.91
C LYS A 206 14.35 -10.08 1.74
N TRP A 207 13.16 -9.68 2.15
CA TRP A 207 12.99 -8.53 3.04
C TRP A 207 13.47 -8.87 4.47
N ILE A 208 13.12 -10.04 5.01
CA ILE A 208 13.58 -10.49 6.34
C ILE A 208 15.10 -10.55 6.42
N GLU A 209 15.77 -11.05 5.38
CA GLU A 209 17.23 -11.16 5.30
C GLU A 209 17.96 -9.82 5.50
N LYS A 210 17.35 -8.73 5.03
CA LYS A 210 17.96 -7.40 5.01
C LYS A 210 17.42 -6.47 6.08
N HIS A 211 16.28 -6.77 6.69
CA HIS A 211 15.64 -5.91 7.69
C HIS A 211 16.40 -5.92 9.02
N ASP A 212 16.82 -4.74 9.46
CA ASP A 212 17.32 -4.48 10.81
C ASP A 212 16.28 -3.70 11.62
N CYS A 213 15.87 -4.26 12.77
CA CYS A 213 14.95 -3.56 13.66
C CYS A 213 15.52 -2.21 14.10
N ASN A 214 14.73 -1.15 13.93
CA ASN A 214 15.04 0.20 14.41
C ASN A 214 14.33 0.50 15.74
N ASP A 215 14.45 1.73 16.24
CA ASP A 215 13.87 2.15 17.52
C ASP A 215 12.34 2.07 17.53
N ILE A 216 11.69 2.31 16.38
CA ILE A 216 10.23 2.17 16.25
C ILE A 216 9.83 0.70 16.36
N CYS A 217 10.54 -0.22 15.68
CA CYS A 217 10.28 -1.66 15.81
C CYS A 217 10.36 -2.12 17.27
N ARG A 218 11.43 -1.72 17.97
CA ARG A 218 11.66 -2.05 19.39
C ARG A 218 10.57 -1.47 20.28
N ALA A 219 10.19 -0.21 20.06
CA ALA A 219 9.16 0.46 20.85
C ALA A 219 7.75 -0.13 20.64
N LEU A 220 7.47 -0.69 19.46
CA LEU A 220 6.26 -1.49 19.20
C LEU A 220 6.30 -2.89 19.85
N GLY A 221 7.43 -3.28 20.44
CA GLY A 221 7.64 -4.61 21.01
C GLY A 221 7.87 -5.72 19.97
N LEU A 222 8.14 -5.33 18.72
CA LEU A 222 8.54 -6.27 17.67
C LEU A 222 9.90 -6.88 18.01
N GLN A 223 10.09 -8.13 17.66
CA GLN A 223 11.34 -8.86 17.91
C GLN A 223 12.11 -8.98 16.61
N PRO A 224 13.46 -8.96 16.63
CA PRO A 224 14.27 -9.26 15.45
C PRO A 224 13.83 -10.58 14.81
N LEU A 225 13.68 -10.57 13.48
CA LEU A 225 13.23 -11.73 12.71
C LEU A 225 14.41 -12.65 12.32
N SER A 226 15.64 -12.29 12.68
CA SER A 226 16.84 -13.09 12.46
C SER A 226 16.69 -14.49 13.06
N GLY A 227 16.69 -15.52 12.22
CA GLY A 227 16.52 -16.93 12.64
C GLY A 227 15.08 -17.47 12.56
N ILE A 228 14.10 -16.65 12.16
CA ILE A 228 12.72 -17.10 11.87
C ILE A 228 12.60 -17.71 10.46
N VAL A 229 13.68 -17.70 9.65
CA VAL A 229 13.70 -18.30 8.30
C VAL A 229 13.28 -19.77 8.37
N THR A 230 12.02 -20.02 8.04
CA THR A 230 11.49 -21.36 7.93
C THR A 230 11.93 -21.90 6.59
N ASN A 231 13.02 -22.66 6.56
CA ASN A 231 13.30 -23.56 5.44
C ASN A 231 12.10 -24.53 5.32
N SER A 232 11.15 -24.20 4.47
CA SER A 232 9.94 -24.97 4.20
C SER A 232 10.29 -26.22 3.39
N LYS A 233 10.89 -27.22 4.05
CA LYS A 233 11.02 -28.59 3.55
C LYS A 233 10.66 -29.67 4.58
N GLU A 234 10.27 -29.32 5.81
CA GLU A 234 9.78 -30.30 6.80
C GLU A 234 8.50 -29.84 7.51
N PRO A 235 7.48 -30.72 7.65
CA PRO A 235 6.26 -30.41 8.40
C PRO A 235 6.52 -30.67 9.88
N LYS A 236 7.15 -29.72 10.58
CA LYS A 236 7.12 -29.73 12.05
C LYS A 236 5.98 -28.82 12.52
N LYS A 237 5.20 -29.30 13.49
CA LYS A 237 4.22 -28.53 14.28
C LYS A 237 4.92 -27.42 15.09
N ALA A 238 5.67 -26.54 14.44
CA ALA A 238 6.22 -25.36 15.06
C ALA A 238 5.08 -24.35 15.21
N GLU A 239 4.86 -23.87 16.44
CA GLU A 239 3.93 -22.77 16.68
C GLU A 239 4.34 -21.58 15.81
N ASN A 240 3.39 -21.01 15.06
CA ASN A 240 3.66 -19.85 14.20
C ASN A 240 4.17 -18.68 15.09
N PRO A 241 5.44 -18.25 14.92
CA PRO A 241 6.07 -17.28 15.82
C PRO A 241 5.41 -15.89 15.74
N TYR A 242 4.73 -15.59 14.63
CA TYR A 242 4.02 -14.34 14.44
C TYR A 242 2.76 -14.24 15.31
N LEU A 243 2.13 -15.35 15.70
CA LEU A 243 0.88 -15.32 16.48
C LEU A 243 1.07 -14.70 17.86
N GLY A 244 2.15 -15.06 18.56
CA GLY A 244 2.47 -14.49 19.86
C GLY A 244 2.80 -12.99 19.79
N LEU A 245 3.52 -12.58 18.74
CA LEU A 245 3.86 -11.18 18.49
C LEU A 245 2.61 -10.36 18.11
N ARG A 246 1.75 -10.92 17.26
CA ARG A 246 0.46 -10.32 16.88
C ARG A 246 -0.44 -10.09 18.09
N ALA A 247 -0.52 -11.06 19.00
CA ALA A 247 -1.30 -10.92 20.23
C ALA A 247 -0.77 -9.79 21.12
N LYS A 248 0.55 -9.54 21.14
CA LYS A 248 1.14 -8.38 21.85
C LYS A 248 0.75 -7.06 21.18
N LEU A 249 0.84 -6.96 19.84
CA LEU A 249 0.43 -5.76 19.10
C LEU A 249 -1.04 -5.42 19.34
N LYS A 250 -1.94 -6.42 19.26
CA LYS A 250 -3.37 -6.21 19.48
C LYS A 250 -3.72 -5.67 20.86
N ARG A 251 -2.93 -6.00 21.90
CA ARG A 251 -3.13 -5.44 23.25
C ARG A 251 -2.73 -3.97 23.37
N GLN A 252 -1.85 -3.49 22.50
CA GLN A 252 -1.42 -2.08 22.47
C GLN A 252 -2.35 -1.22 21.61
N ASN A 253 -3.16 -1.84 20.74
CA ASN A 253 -4.05 -1.11 19.86
C ASN A 253 -5.32 -0.69 20.64
N PRO A 254 -5.65 0.60 20.71
CA PRO A 254 -6.91 1.03 21.32
C PRO A 254 -8.08 0.38 20.57
N VAL A 255 -9.08 -0.11 21.31
CA VAL A 255 -10.28 -0.74 20.73
C VAL A 255 -10.93 0.21 19.73
N ARG A 256 -11.20 -0.22 18.49
CA ARG A 256 -11.96 0.63 17.57
C ARG A 256 -13.40 0.74 18.12
N LEU A 257 -14.01 1.93 18.08
CA LEU A 257 -15.45 2.07 18.38
C LEU A 257 -16.32 1.16 17.51
N ARG A 258 -15.92 1.00 16.24
CA ARG A 258 -16.46 0.01 15.29
C ARG A 258 -16.17 -1.46 15.64
N ASP A 259 -15.23 -1.75 16.55
CA ASP A 259 -15.03 -3.10 17.08
C ASP A 259 -15.96 -3.38 18.28
N LEU A 260 -16.41 -2.31 18.98
CA LEU A 260 -17.45 -2.40 20.00
C LEU A 260 -18.84 -2.62 19.37
N VAL A 261 -19.03 -2.13 18.14
CA VAL A 261 -20.22 -2.33 17.33
C VAL A 261 -19.81 -3.04 16.05
N PRO A 262 -19.59 -4.37 16.06
CA PRO A 262 -19.22 -5.10 14.86
C PRO A 262 -20.32 -4.99 13.80
N LEU A 263 -19.92 -4.91 12.53
CA LEU A 263 -20.86 -4.96 11.40
C LEU A 263 -21.64 -6.29 11.43
N PRO A 264 -22.97 -6.27 11.33
CA PRO A 264 -23.77 -7.50 11.33
C PRO A 264 -23.58 -8.34 10.06
N LYS A 265 -23.17 -7.71 8.95
CA LYS A 265 -22.88 -8.31 7.65
C LYS A 265 -21.95 -7.38 6.83
N PRO A 266 -21.30 -7.86 5.75
CA PRO A 266 -20.45 -7.02 4.89
C PRO A 266 -21.18 -5.77 4.40
N LEU A 267 -20.47 -4.65 4.28
CA LEU A 267 -21.07 -3.36 3.87
C LEU A 267 -21.72 -3.44 2.49
N GLU A 268 -21.21 -4.27 1.57
CA GLU A 268 -21.81 -4.46 0.25
C GLU A 268 -23.19 -5.15 0.31
N GLU A 269 -23.46 -5.87 1.40
CA GLU A 269 -24.73 -6.58 1.65
C GLU A 269 -25.71 -5.76 2.52
N MET A 270 -25.31 -4.55 2.94
CA MET A 270 -26.13 -3.64 3.72
C MET A 270 -26.88 -2.65 2.82
N THR A 271 -28.15 -2.44 3.13
CA THR A 271 -28.96 -1.33 2.60
C THR A 271 -28.47 0.01 3.16
N ASP A 272 -28.80 1.11 2.49
CA ASP A 272 -28.41 2.45 2.97
C ASP A 272 -28.99 2.78 4.35
N ALA A 273 -30.21 2.29 4.65
CA ALA A 273 -30.81 2.43 5.97
C ALA A 273 -29.99 1.70 7.06
N GLU A 274 -29.55 0.46 6.79
CA GLU A 274 -28.70 -0.30 7.72
C GLU A 274 -27.34 0.36 7.92
N ARG A 275 -26.77 0.97 6.87
CA ARG A 275 -25.50 1.72 6.96
C ARG A 275 -25.65 2.98 7.81
N ILE A 276 -26.74 3.72 7.64
CA ILE A 276 -27.06 4.93 8.44
C ILE A 276 -27.28 4.55 9.91
N GLU A 277 -28.05 3.50 10.19
CA GLU A 277 -28.30 3.04 11.57
C GLU A 277 -26.98 2.61 12.25
N TYR A 278 -26.12 1.91 11.53
CA TYR A 278 -24.79 1.55 12.02
C TYR A 278 -23.94 2.80 12.32
N ALA A 279 -23.91 3.77 11.41
CA ALA A 279 -23.18 5.03 11.61
C ALA A 279 -23.68 5.79 12.85
N LEU A 280 -25.01 5.83 13.06
CA LEU A 280 -25.61 6.43 14.26
C LEU A 280 -25.16 5.71 15.54
N LYS A 281 -25.19 4.37 15.57
CA LYS A 281 -24.71 3.58 16.72
C LYS A 281 -23.24 3.83 17.04
N VAL A 282 -22.40 3.93 16.00
CA VAL A 282 -20.98 4.23 16.19
C VAL A 282 -20.79 5.66 16.71
N SER A 283 -21.57 6.64 16.24
CA SER A 283 -21.48 8.04 16.68
C SER A 283 -21.90 8.24 18.15
N GLN A 284 -22.85 7.46 18.66
CA GLN A 284 -23.29 7.55 20.06
C GLN A 284 -22.22 7.08 21.07
N LEU A 285 -21.19 6.38 20.60
CA LEU A 285 -20.07 5.95 21.44
C LEU A 285 -18.92 6.98 21.45
N THR A 286 -18.99 8.03 20.63
CA THR A 286 -18.01 9.11 20.58
C THR A 286 -18.40 10.36 21.38
N ASP A 287 -19.59 10.37 22.00
CA ASP A 287 -20.11 11.45 22.85
C ASP A 287 -19.80 11.25 24.35
#